data_AF-A0A1G0EIL4-F1
#
_entry.id   AF-A0A1G0EIL4-F1
#
_cell.length_a   1.000
_cell.length_b   1.000
_cell.length_c   1.000
_cell.angle_alpha   90.00
_cell.angle_beta   90.00
_cell.angle_gamma   90.00
#
_symmetry.space_group_name_H-M   'P 1'
#
loop_
_entity.id
_entity.type
_entity.pdbx_description
1 polymer ?
#
loop_
_entity_poly.entity_id
_entity_poly.type
_entity_poly.pdbx_seq_one_letter_code
_entity_poly.pdbx_strand_id
1 'polypeptide(L)'
;MWLCFGMAAYAFAAGEIGMVMNMEGSMTARGTDGALRALKIFSKVLPGDTLFMSKDSYARVKFADGAQISLLPGTQFKIENYQFDAQQPEKDRAGFNLIKGGLRAVSGLIGKRGDQDSYSVKAQTATVGIRGTHFGMLLCKGDCASIPTLEGRPPEDGLHLDVAEGVIMLRNAGETQLLTAGQFGLVKDAAASPVAVPVERGVKVEIPAKISLDRVRGVSGDERHDEGRTDGDDAPESGELKSNANVCPI
;
A
#
# COMPACT_ATOMS: atom_id res chain seq x y z
N MET A 1 -12.79 34.55 -28.47
CA MET A 1 -11.58 33.82 -28.09
C MET A 1 -11.89 33.03 -26.82
N TRP A 2 -12.29 31.75 -26.94
CA TRP A 2 -12.64 30.91 -25.79
C TRP A 2 -11.54 29.85 -25.65
N LEU A 3 -10.74 29.93 -24.58
CA LEU A 3 -9.75 28.92 -24.24
C LEU A 3 -10.44 27.74 -23.57
N CYS A 4 -10.50 26.58 -24.23
CA CYS A 4 -10.80 25.32 -23.59
C CYS A 4 -9.60 24.88 -22.75
N PHE A 5 -9.76 24.89 -21.43
CA PHE A 5 -8.82 24.30 -20.47
C PHE A 5 -8.96 22.78 -20.53
N GLY A 6 -7.97 22.09 -21.11
CA GLY A 6 -7.93 20.63 -21.23
C GLY A 6 -7.62 19.97 -19.88
N MET A 7 -8.57 19.21 -19.36
CA MET A 7 -8.41 18.39 -18.16
C MET A 7 -7.59 17.15 -18.53
N ALA A 8 -6.38 17.01 -18.00
CA ALA A 8 -5.52 15.85 -18.26
C ALA A 8 -6.02 14.63 -17.48
N ALA A 9 -6.75 13.74 -18.16
CA ALA A 9 -7.05 12.40 -17.67
C ALA A 9 -5.81 11.52 -17.85
N TYR A 10 -5.28 10.96 -16.76
CA TYR A 10 -4.23 9.94 -16.82
C TYR A 10 -4.86 8.63 -17.30
N ALA A 11 -4.73 8.35 -18.60
CA ALA A 11 -5.02 7.04 -19.16
C ALA A 11 -3.86 6.09 -18.85
N PHE A 12 -4.16 4.92 -18.27
CA PHE A 12 -3.22 3.81 -18.26
C PHE A 12 -2.98 3.39 -19.71
N ALA A 13 -1.71 3.25 -20.12
CA ALA A 13 -1.43 2.74 -21.45
C ALA A 13 -1.88 1.27 -21.53
N ALA A 14 -2.25 0.84 -22.75
CA ALA A 14 -2.72 -0.52 -22.99
C ALA A 14 -1.71 -1.55 -22.44
N GLY A 15 -2.15 -2.34 -21.46
CA GLY A 15 -1.34 -3.41 -20.85
C GLY A 15 -0.87 -3.17 -19.41
N GLU A 16 -1.20 -2.06 -18.78
CA GLU A 16 -0.89 -1.81 -17.36
C GLU A 16 -2.08 -2.14 -16.47
N ILE A 17 -1.83 -2.82 -15.35
CA ILE A 17 -2.89 -3.23 -14.41
C ILE A 17 -2.78 -2.54 -13.05
N GLY A 18 -1.64 -1.90 -12.78
CA GLY A 18 -1.41 -1.20 -11.53
C GLY A 18 -0.11 -0.40 -11.52
N MET A 19 0.12 0.26 -10.39
CA MET A 19 1.25 1.16 -10.18
C MET A 19 1.74 1.09 -8.74
N VAL A 20 3.06 1.16 -8.54
CA VAL A 20 3.65 1.30 -7.20
C VAL A 20 3.42 2.72 -6.68
N MET A 21 2.68 2.87 -5.59
CA MET A 21 2.32 4.19 -5.04
C MET A 21 3.29 4.64 -3.93
N ASN A 22 3.71 3.70 -3.09
CA ASN A 22 4.63 3.93 -1.99
C ASN A 22 5.64 2.79 -1.95
N MET A 23 6.88 3.10 -1.59
CA MET A 23 7.92 2.10 -1.44
C MET A 23 8.94 2.56 -0.41
N GLU A 24 9.41 1.61 0.39
CA GLU A 24 10.58 1.71 1.23
C GLU A 24 11.47 0.50 0.96
N GLY A 25 12.78 0.74 0.84
CA GLY A 25 13.71 -0.28 0.40
C GLY A 25 13.61 -0.54 -1.10
N SER A 26 13.57 -1.80 -1.51
CA SER A 26 13.63 -2.16 -2.93
C SER A 26 12.69 -3.30 -3.32
N MET A 27 12.30 -3.27 -4.60
CA MET A 27 11.38 -4.19 -5.20
C MET A 27 11.79 -4.48 -6.65
N THR A 28 11.56 -5.71 -7.11
CA THR A 28 11.68 -6.08 -8.51
C THR A 28 10.43 -6.77 -9.00
N ALA A 29 10.20 -6.73 -10.32
CA ALA A 29 9.20 -7.54 -11.00
C ALA A 29 9.90 -8.49 -11.98
N ARG A 30 9.39 -9.71 -12.08
CA ARG A 30 9.71 -10.64 -13.16
C ARG A 30 8.52 -10.71 -14.11
N GLY A 31 8.72 -10.32 -15.36
CA GLY A 31 7.71 -10.44 -16.41
C GLY A 31 7.49 -11.89 -16.84
N THR A 32 6.47 -12.12 -17.67
CA THR A 32 6.17 -13.44 -18.25
C THR A 32 7.24 -13.93 -19.23
N ASP A 33 8.03 -12.99 -19.77
CA ASP A 33 9.23 -13.23 -20.58
C ASP A 33 10.46 -13.64 -19.73
N GLY A 34 10.34 -13.62 -18.40
CA GLY A 34 11.42 -13.90 -17.47
C GLY A 34 12.32 -12.70 -17.18
N ALA A 35 12.11 -11.55 -17.83
CA ALA A 35 12.92 -10.37 -17.63
C ALA A 35 12.71 -9.78 -16.23
N LEU A 36 13.81 -9.41 -15.57
CA LEU A 36 13.78 -8.73 -14.27
C LEU A 36 13.82 -7.22 -14.46
N ARG A 37 12.91 -6.52 -13.78
CA ARG A 37 12.81 -5.06 -13.78
C ARG A 37 12.84 -4.54 -12.35
N ALA A 38 13.76 -3.64 -12.06
CA ALA A 38 13.72 -2.89 -10.81
C ALA A 38 12.49 -1.95 -10.83
N LEU A 39 11.66 -2.02 -9.79
CA LEU A 39 10.52 -1.12 -9.63
C LEU A 39 10.89 0.02 -8.69
N LYS A 40 10.39 1.21 -9.04
CA LYS A 40 10.43 2.43 -8.23
C LYS A 40 9.00 2.89 -7.99
N ILE A 41 8.83 3.88 -7.11
CA ILE A 41 7.55 4.60 -7.01
C ILE A 41 7.13 5.09 -8.41
N PHE A 42 5.85 4.94 -8.72
CA PHE A 42 5.20 5.15 -10.02
C PHE A 42 5.59 4.18 -11.14
N SER A 43 6.38 3.15 -10.85
CA SER A 43 6.59 2.07 -11.81
C SER A 43 5.31 1.28 -12.03
N LYS A 44 5.14 0.88 -13.28
CA LYS A 44 3.98 0.13 -13.76
C LYS A 44 4.12 -1.34 -13.39
N VAL A 45 3.01 -1.93 -12.97
CA VAL A 45 2.82 -3.37 -12.78
C VAL A 45 2.04 -3.90 -13.97
N LEU A 46 2.57 -4.97 -14.56
CA LEU A 46 2.07 -5.57 -15.78
C LEU A 46 1.35 -6.89 -15.48
N PRO A 47 0.41 -7.33 -16.35
CA PRO A 47 -0.21 -8.64 -16.26
C PRO A 47 0.84 -9.75 -16.18
N GLY A 48 0.62 -10.72 -15.28
CA GLY A 48 1.51 -11.88 -15.12
C GLY A 48 2.81 -11.61 -14.36
N ASP A 49 3.09 -10.37 -13.95
CA ASP A 49 4.27 -10.03 -13.16
C ASP A 49 4.32 -10.87 -11.86
N THR A 50 5.52 -11.33 -11.52
CA THR A 50 5.84 -11.76 -10.15
C THR A 50 6.65 -10.67 -9.47
N LEU A 51 6.13 -10.16 -8.36
CA LEU A 51 6.70 -9.11 -7.56
C LEU A 51 7.55 -9.70 -6.43
N PHE A 52 8.75 -9.17 -6.26
CA PHE A 52 9.70 -9.59 -5.24
C PHE A 52 10.05 -8.39 -4.36
N MET A 53 9.70 -8.48 -3.08
CA MET A 53 10.09 -7.51 -2.06
C MET A 53 11.42 -7.94 -1.43
N SER A 54 12.37 -7.01 -1.33
CA SER A 54 13.60 -7.26 -0.60
C SER A 54 13.35 -7.42 0.90
N LYS A 55 14.37 -7.86 1.65
CA LYS A 55 14.34 -7.80 3.12
C LYS A 55 14.17 -6.34 3.57
N ASP A 56 13.51 -6.16 4.71
CA ASP A 56 13.23 -4.86 5.34
C ASP A 56 12.59 -3.81 4.41
N SER A 57 11.88 -4.28 3.37
CA SER A 57 11.27 -3.43 2.35
C SER A 57 9.76 -3.56 2.38
N TYR A 58 9.07 -2.48 2.04
CA TYR A 58 7.62 -2.43 1.94
C TYR A 58 7.25 -1.72 0.64
N ALA A 59 6.16 -2.13 0.02
CA ALA A 59 5.57 -1.33 -1.05
C ALA A 59 4.06 -1.45 -1.06
N ARG A 60 3.42 -0.43 -1.60
CA ARG A 60 2.00 -0.44 -1.93
C ARG A 60 1.83 -0.37 -3.43
N VAL A 61 1.05 -1.29 -3.96
CA VAL A 61 0.60 -1.29 -5.36
C VAL A 61 -0.88 -0.91 -5.38
N LYS A 62 -1.24 0.05 -6.23
CA LYS A 62 -2.62 0.40 -6.54
C LYS A 62 -2.97 -0.14 -7.92
N PHE A 63 -4.05 -0.89 -8.00
CA PHE A 63 -4.55 -1.50 -9.24
C PHE A 63 -5.60 -0.62 -9.92
N ALA A 64 -5.86 -0.90 -11.20
CA ALA A 64 -6.77 -0.12 -12.03
C ALA A 64 -8.22 -0.08 -11.51
N ASP A 65 -8.66 -1.10 -10.78
CA ASP A 65 -10.00 -1.17 -10.16
C ASP A 65 -10.08 -0.40 -8.83
N GLY A 66 -8.97 0.23 -8.41
CA GLY A 66 -8.83 0.93 -7.14
C GLY A 66 -8.39 0.05 -5.98
N ALA A 67 -8.18 -1.26 -6.18
CA ALA A 67 -7.64 -2.13 -5.14
C ALA A 67 -6.23 -1.68 -4.74
N GLN A 68 -5.89 -1.89 -3.48
CA GLN A 68 -4.57 -1.59 -2.95
C GLN A 68 -4.01 -2.81 -2.25
N ILE A 69 -2.80 -3.22 -2.62
CA ILE A 69 -2.08 -4.32 -1.96
C ILE A 69 -0.76 -3.77 -1.45
N SER A 70 -0.60 -3.80 -0.14
CA SER A 70 0.67 -3.49 0.54
C SER A 70 1.41 -4.79 0.82
N LEU A 71 2.65 -4.91 0.36
CA LEU A 71 3.50 -6.09 0.48
C LEU A 71 4.49 -5.90 1.64
N LEU A 72 4.65 -6.96 2.44
CA LEU A 72 5.58 -7.01 3.56
C LEU A 72 7.01 -7.37 3.10
N PRO A 73 8.03 -7.19 3.96
CA PRO A 73 9.39 -7.64 3.69
C PRO A 73 9.49 -9.09 3.23
N GLY A 74 10.36 -9.35 2.26
CA GLY A 74 10.63 -10.71 1.76
C GLY A 74 9.47 -11.36 0.99
N THR A 75 8.41 -10.61 0.69
CA THR A 75 7.22 -11.11 -0.01
C THR A 75 7.51 -11.46 -1.47
N GLN A 76 6.96 -12.59 -1.91
CA GLN A 76 6.88 -12.96 -3.31
C GLN A 76 5.40 -13.10 -3.68
N PHE A 77 4.97 -12.29 -4.64
CA PHE A 77 3.56 -12.13 -4.96
C PHE A 77 3.37 -12.12 -6.47
N LYS A 78 2.57 -13.05 -6.99
CA LYS A 78 2.31 -13.18 -8.42
C LYS A 78 0.90 -12.68 -8.75
N ILE A 79 0.80 -11.89 -9.81
CA ILE A 79 -0.48 -11.63 -10.46
C ILE A 79 -0.74 -12.78 -11.45
N GLU A 80 -1.74 -13.61 -11.19
CA GLU A 80 -2.09 -14.75 -12.05
C GLU A 80 -2.93 -14.32 -13.24
N ASN A 81 -3.95 -13.51 -12.97
CA ASN A 81 -4.79 -12.89 -13.97
C ASN A 81 -5.34 -11.57 -13.45
N TYR A 82 -5.54 -10.63 -14.35
CA TYR A 82 -6.16 -9.36 -14.02
C TYR A 82 -6.86 -8.81 -15.25
N GLN A 83 -8.17 -8.64 -15.15
CA GLN A 83 -9.01 -8.04 -16.17
C GLN A 83 -10.01 -7.13 -15.47
N PHE A 84 -10.01 -5.86 -15.89
CA PHE A 84 -10.91 -4.85 -15.35
C PHE A 84 -11.40 -3.98 -16.50
N ASP A 85 -12.71 -3.89 -16.64
CA ASP A 85 -13.35 -2.90 -17.52
C ASP A 85 -14.51 -2.27 -16.75
N ALA A 86 -14.49 -0.95 -16.61
CA ALA A 86 -15.53 -0.22 -15.91
C ALA A 86 -16.94 -0.49 -16.47
N GLN A 87 -17.03 -0.75 -17.79
CA GLN A 87 -18.28 -0.95 -18.53
C GLN A 87 -18.67 -2.43 -18.71
N GLN A 88 -17.78 -3.38 -18.41
CA GLN A 88 -18.04 -4.82 -18.57
C GLN A 88 -17.73 -5.61 -17.28
N PRO A 89 -18.47 -5.38 -16.17
CA PRO A 89 -18.19 -6.01 -14.88
C PRO A 89 -18.27 -7.55 -14.90
N GLU A 90 -19.02 -8.13 -15.84
CA GLU A 90 -19.13 -9.59 -16.00
C GLU A 90 -17.79 -10.25 -16.39
N LYS A 91 -16.86 -9.48 -16.97
CA LYS A 91 -15.52 -9.91 -17.35
C LYS A 91 -14.47 -9.64 -16.29
N ASP A 92 -14.83 -9.00 -15.18
CA ASP A 92 -13.89 -8.63 -14.12
C ASP A 92 -13.23 -9.90 -13.53
N ARG A 93 -11.89 -9.93 -13.47
CA ARG A 93 -11.11 -11.00 -12.86
C ARG A 93 -9.89 -10.42 -12.16
N ALA A 94 -9.65 -10.83 -10.92
CA ALA A 94 -8.48 -10.48 -10.13
C ALA A 94 -8.00 -11.73 -9.38
N GLY A 95 -7.02 -12.41 -9.97
CA GLY A 95 -6.39 -13.61 -9.43
C GLY A 95 -4.97 -13.31 -8.99
N PHE A 96 -4.68 -13.57 -7.72
CA PHE A 96 -3.39 -13.33 -7.12
C PHE A 96 -2.86 -14.58 -6.40
N ASN A 97 -1.54 -14.65 -6.23
CA ASN A 97 -0.90 -15.75 -5.53
C ASN A 97 0.24 -15.26 -4.62
N LEU A 98 0.06 -15.44 -3.32
CA LEU A 98 1.07 -15.21 -2.29
C LEU A 98 1.96 -16.45 -2.17
N ILE A 99 3.17 -16.35 -2.72
CA ILE A 99 4.15 -17.44 -2.74
C ILE A 99 4.93 -17.48 -1.42
N LYS A 100 5.23 -16.31 -0.86
CA LYS A 100 6.01 -16.12 0.37
C LYS A 100 5.71 -14.77 1.01
N GLY A 101 5.84 -14.67 2.33
CA GLY A 101 5.80 -13.41 3.07
C GLY A 101 4.37 -13.02 3.43
N GLY A 102 4.03 -11.75 3.27
CA GLY A 102 2.71 -11.28 3.66
C GLY A 102 2.24 -10.07 2.87
N LEU A 103 0.94 -9.83 2.96
CA LEU A 103 0.30 -8.68 2.35
C LEU A 103 -0.86 -8.17 3.19
N ARG A 104 -1.20 -6.90 2.96
CA ARG A 104 -2.48 -6.32 3.37
C ARG A 104 -3.20 -5.80 2.14
N ALA A 105 -4.41 -6.26 1.92
CA ALA A 105 -5.21 -5.93 0.76
C ALA A 105 -6.46 -5.14 1.15
N VAL A 106 -6.75 -4.10 0.37
CA VAL A 106 -8.02 -3.39 0.34
C VAL A 106 -8.63 -3.62 -1.03
N SER A 107 -9.81 -4.19 -1.06
CA SER A 107 -10.49 -4.54 -2.30
C SER A 107 -10.96 -3.31 -3.10
N GLY A 108 -10.77 -3.39 -4.41
CA GLY A 108 -11.26 -2.41 -5.38
C GLY A 108 -12.66 -2.76 -5.87
N LEU A 109 -13.02 -2.20 -7.03
CA LEU A 109 -14.33 -2.40 -7.63
C LEU A 109 -14.61 -3.87 -7.95
N ILE A 110 -13.62 -4.65 -8.42
CA ILE A 110 -13.81 -6.07 -8.77
C ILE A 110 -14.37 -6.84 -7.57
N GLY A 111 -13.72 -6.74 -6.41
CA GLY A 111 -14.15 -7.41 -5.19
C GLY A 111 -15.44 -6.87 -4.55
N LYS A 112 -16.02 -5.78 -5.09
CA LYS A 112 -17.24 -5.13 -4.58
C LYS A 112 -18.46 -5.31 -5.49
N ARG A 113 -18.25 -5.41 -6.81
CA ARG A 113 -19.32 -5.40 -7.82
C ARG A 113 -19.34 -6.64 -8.72
N GLY A 114 -18.25 -7.40 -8.75
CA GLY A 114 -18.14 -8.60 -9.58
C GLY A 114 -18.89 -9.80 -8.98
N ASP A 115 -18.86 -10.90 -9.73
CA ASP A 115 -19.29 -12.21 -9.23
C ASP A 115 -18.44 -12.64 -8.01
N GLN A 116 -18.96 -13.52 -7.15
CA GLN A 116 -18.27 -13.97 -5.94
C GLN A 116 -16.87 -14.57 -6.22
N ASP A 117 -16.68 -15.16 -7.40
CA ASP A 117 -15.43 -15.78 -7.84
C ASP A 117 -14.53 -14.86 -8.69
N SER A 118 -14.94 -13.60 -8.91
CA SER A 118 -14.16 -12.62 -9.68
C SER A 118 -12.86 -12.18 -8.99
N TYR A 119 -12.79 -12.33 -7.66
CA TYR A 119 -11.59 -12.01 -6.88
C TYR A 119 -11.12 -13.22 -6.09
N SER A 120 -9.85 -13.58 -6.22
CA SER A 120 -9.21 -14.60 -5.40
C SER A 120 -7.75 -14.29 -5.08
N VAL A 121 -7.35 -14.57 -3.85
CA VAL A 121 -5.93 -14.64 -3.47
C VAL A 121 -5.62 -16.05 -3.01
N LYS A 122 -4.71 -16.70 -3.71
CA LYS A 122 -4.21 -18.02 -3.34
C LYS A 122 -2.96 -17.87 -2.50
N ALA A 123 -2.75 -18.85 -1.64
CA ALA A 123 -1.44 -19.18 -1.09
C ALA A 123 -1.23 -20.68 -1.29
N GLN A 124 -0.03 -21.19 -1.01
CA GLN A 124 0.25 -22.63 -1.16
C GLN A 124 -0.75 -23.51 -0.38
N THR A 125 -1.31 -23.01 0.72
CA THR A 125 -2.17 -23.77 1.61
C THR A 125 -3.65 -23.47 1.47
N ALA A 126 -4.09 -22.40 0.81
CA ALA A 126 -5.52 -22.05 0.78
C ALA A 126 -5.87 -21.04 -0.33
N THR A 127 -7.16 -20.95 -0.63
CA THR A 127 -7.72 -19.88 -1.47
C THR A 127 -8.61 -18.97 -0.63
N VAL A 128 -8.42 -17.67 -0.78
CA VAL A 128 -9.20 -16.62 -0.12
C VAL A 128 -10.06 -15.92 -1.15
N GLY A 129 -11.38 -16.14 -1.05
CA GLY A 129 -12.39 -15.32 -1.72
C GLY A 129 -12.80 -14.16 -0.81
N ILE A 130 -13.31 -13.08 -1.40
CA ILE A 130 -13.70 -11.89 -0.63
C ILE A 130 -15.06 -11.35 -1.05
N ARG A 131 -15.64 -10.53 -0.18
CA ARG A 131 -16.71 -9.59 -0.53
C ARG A 131 -16.44 -8.24 0.13
N GLY A 132 -15.90 -7.29 -0.65
CA GLY A 132 -15.63 -5.93 -0.20
C GLY A 132 -14.80 -5.86 1.10
N THR A 133 -13.58 -6.39 1.09
CA THR A 133 -12.78 -6.57 2.30
C THR A 133 -11.57 -5.66 2.42
N HIS A 134 -11.14 -5.50 3.67
CA HIS A 134 -9.82 -5.07 4.07
C HIS A 134 -9.23 -6.16 4.97
N PHE A 135 -8.19 -6.86 4.51
CA PHE A 135 -7.66 -8.04 5.19
C PHE A 135 -6.15 -8.18 5.04
N GLY A 136 -5.54 -8.89 5.98
CA GLY A 136 -4.15 -9.29 5.96
C GLY A 136 -3.98 -10.78 5.68
N MET A 137 -2.87 -11.14 5.05
CA MET A 137 -2.39 -12.51 4.89
C MET A 137 -0.90 -12.57 5.23
N LEU A 138 -0.51 -13.57 6.00
CA LEU A 138 0.89 -13.85 6.30
C LEU A 138 1.13 -15.35 6.19
N LEU A 139 2.07 -15.74 5.33
CA LEU A 139 2.47 -17.14 5.14
C LEU A 139 3.79 -17.38 5.89
N CYS A 140 3.74 -18.17 6.96
CA CYS A 140 4.87 -18.53 7.79
C CYS A 140 5.40 -19.92 7.48
N LYS A 141 6.71 -20.02 7.23
CA LYS A 141 7.45 -21.29 7.04
C LYS A 141 8.82 -21.22 7.71
N GLY A 142 8.83 -21.01 9.02
CA GLY A 142 10.02 -20.78 9.82
C GLY A 142 10.67 -19.40 9.62
N ASP A 143 10.02 -18.50 8.89
CA ASP A 143 10.54 -17.17 8.53
C ASP A 143 9.77 -16.00 9.16
N CYS A 144 8.88 -16.27 10.11
CA CYS A 144 8.08 -15.28 10.82
C CYS A 144 8.61 -14.91 12.23
N ALA A 145 9.87 -15.23 12.55
CA ALA A 145 10.44 -15.01 13.88
C ALA A 145 10.41 -13.56 14.37
N SER A 146 10.44 -12.58 13.45
CA SER A 146 10.40 -11.15 13.75
C SER A 146 8.98 -10.55 13.76
N ILE A 147 7.94 -11.35 13.51
CA ILE A 147 6.56 -10.85 13.50
C ILE A 147 6.04 -10.81 14.94
N PRO A 148 5.66 -9.62 15.45
CA PRO A 148 5.15 -9.50 16.81
C PRO A 148 3.78 -10.19 16.94
N THR A 149 3.59 -10.88 18.06
CA THR A 149 2.30 -11.48 18.45
C THR A 149 1.96 -11.06 19.87
N LEU A 150 0.68 -11.18 20.25
CA LEU A 150 0.23 -10.85 21.61
C LEU A 150 0.84 -11.77 22.68
N GLU A 151 1.13 -13.02 22.31
CA GLU A 151 1.73 -14.01 23.22
C GLU A 151 3.26 -13.89 23.32
N GLY A 152 3.89 -12.99 22.55
CA GLY A 152 5.35 -12.79 22.56
C GLY A 152 6.14 -13.97 21.97
N ARG A 153 5.48 -14.92 21.30
CA ARG A 153 6.10 -16.02 20.56
C ARG A 153 5.90 -15.84 19.05
N PRO A 154 6.85 -16.29 18.20
CA PRO A 154 6.64 -16.27 16.76
C PRO A 154 5.34 -16.98 16.35
N PRO A 155 4.67 -16.52 15.29
CA PRO A 155 3.57 -17.26 14.67
C PRO A 155 3.97 -18.71 14.36
N GLU A 156 3.03 -19.64 14.52
CA GLU A 156 3.24 -21.00 14.02
C GLU A 156 3.26 -21.03 12.48
N ASP A 157 3.82 -22.08 11.89
CA ASP A 157 3.81 -22.24 10.44
C ASP A 157 2.39 -22.41 9.91
N GLY A 158 2.14 -21.82 8.75
CA GLY A 158 0.82 -21.78 8.12
C GLY A 158 0.48 -20.42 7.53
N LEU A 159 -0.72 -20.34 6.95
CA LEU A 159 -1.31 -19.12 6.46
C LEU A 159 -2.18 -18.50 7.56
N HIS A 160 -1.75 -17.35 8.07
CA HIS A 160 -2.49 -16.52 9.02
C HIS A 160 -3.27 -15.44 8.28
N LEU A 161 -4.48 -15.14 8.75
CA LEU A 161 -5.35 -14.10 8.20
C LEU A 161 -5.93 -13.22 9.29
N ASP A 162 -6.05 -11.93 9.01
CA ASP A 162 -6.83 -10.98 9.83
C ASP A 162 -7.81 -10.20 8.95
N VAL A 163 -9.03 -10.01 9.43
CA VAL A 163 -10.06 -9.23 8.70
C VAL A 163 -10.28 -7.92 9.45
N ALA A 164 -9.93 -6.79 8.85
CA ALA A 164 -10.28 -5.48 9.41
C ALA A 164 -11.68 -5.03 9.01
N GLU A 165 -12.12 -5.35 7.80
CA GLU A 165 -13.45 -4.98 7.29
C GLU A 165 -13.96 -6.03 6.30
N GLY A 166 -15.28 -6.22 6.28
CA GLY A 166 -15.97 -7.11 5.34
C GLY A 166 -15.94 -8.58 5.77
N VAL A 167 -16.00 -9.47 4.77
CA VAL A 167 -16.00 -10.93 4.95
C VAL A 167 -15.06 -11.61 3.97
N ILE A 168 -14.21 -12.51 4.47
CA ILE A 168 -13.42 -13.43 3.64
C ILE A 168 -13.98 -14.86 3.71
N MET A 169 -13.92 -15.56 2.59
CA MET A 169 -14.20 -16.99 2.46
C MET A 169 -12.87 -17.72 2.33
N LEU A 170 -12.44 -18.37 3.41
CA LEU A 170 -11.21 -19.13 3.46
C LEU A 170 -11.48 -20.59 3.09
N ARG A 171 -10.96 -21.03 1.96
CA ARG A 171 -11.19 -22.38 1.42
C ARG A 171 -9.90 -23.18 1.42
N ASN A 172 -9.92 -24.35 2.05
CA ASN A 172 -8.85 -25.34 1.95
C ASN A 172 -9.40 -26.75 2.12
N ALA A 173 -8.78 -27.75 1.48
CA ALA A 173 -9.14 -29.16 1.59
C ALA A 173 -10.64 -29.47 1.37
N GLY A 174 -11.33 -28.68 0.54
CA GLY A 174 -12.77 -28.80 0.28
C GLY A 174 -13.68 -28.15 1.33
N GLU A 175 -13.12 -27.68 2.43
CA GLU A 175 -13.84 -26.99 3.51
C GLU A 175 -13.77 -25.47 3.34
N THR A 176 -14.75 -24.78 3.93
CA THR A 176 -14.86 -23.32 3.87
C THR A 176 -15.10 -22.76 5.26
N GLN A 177 -14.24 -21.84 5.70
CA GLN A 177 -14.40 -21.04 6.91
C GLN A 177 -14.71 -19.59 6.51
N LEU A 178 -15.81 -19.05 7.01
CA LEU A 178 -16.12 -17.63 6.91
C LEU A 178 -15.45 -16.87 8.05
N LEU A 179 -14.79 -15.76 7.73
CA LEU A 179 -14.22 -14.83 8.70
C LEU A 179 -14.72 -13.42 8.40
N THR A 180 -15.19 -12.76 9.44
CA THR A 180 -15.76 -11.41 9.42
C THR A 180 -14.84 -10.43 10.14
N ALA A 181 -15.13 -9.13 10.04
CA ALA A 181 -14.34 -8.09 10.69
C ALA A 181 -14.02 -8.40 12.17
N GLY A 182 -12.75 -8.24 12.55
CA GLY A 182 -12.22 -8.55 13.87
C GLY A 182 -11.82 -10.02 14.08
N GLN A 183 -12.12 -10.91 13.14
CA GLN A 183 -11.76 -12.33 13.25
C GLN A 183 -10.41 -12.63 12.60
N PHE A 184 -9.78 -13.68 13.12
CA PHE A 184 -8.51 -14.22 12.64
C PHE A 184 -8.70 -15.64 12.13
N GLY A 185 -7.87 -16.03 11.17
CA GLY A 185 -7.89 -17.34 10.54
C GLY A 185 -6.52 -17.99 10.50
N LEU A 186 -6.50 -19.32 10.50
CA LEU A 186 -5.31 -20.12 10.27
C LEU A 186 -5.60 -21.29 9.36
N VAL A 187 -4.68 -21.54 8.42
CA VAL A 187 -4.57 -22.80 7.70
C VAL A 187 -3.14 -23.32 7.84
N LYS A 188 -2.95 -24.38 8.60
CA LYS A 188 -1.60 -24.89 8.96
C LYS A 188 -0.83 -25.39 7.75
N ASP A 189 -1.48 -26.16 6.89
CA ASP A 189 -0.89 -26.76 5.69
C ASP A 189 -1.98 -27.05 4.63
N ALA A 190 -1.59 -27.68 3.51
CA ALA A 190 -2.49 -27.95 2.39
C ALA A 190 -3.58 -29.01 2.69
N ALA A 191 -3.44 -29.80 3.76
CA ALA A 191 -4.41 -30.82 4.16
C ALA A 191 -5.27 -30.38 5.36
N ALA A 192 -4.84 -29.35 6.11
CA ALA A 192 -5.53 -28.87 7.29
C ALA A 192 -6.81 -28.09 6.97
N SER A 193 -7.88 -28.35 7.72
CA SER A 193 -9.10 -27.54 7.69
C SER A 193 -8.80 -26.08 8.05
N PRO A 194 -9.47 -25.11 7.41
CA PRO A 194 -9.37 -23.73 7.82
C PRO A 194 -10.08 -23.51 9.16
N VAL A 195 -9.43 -22.81 10.10
CA VAL A 195 -9.99 -22.57 11.43
C VAL A 195 -10.03 -21.08 11.78
N ALA A 196 -11.07 -20.66 12.49
CA ALA A 196 -11.09 -19.36 13.16
C ALA A 196 -10.18 -19.40 14.40
N VAL A 197 -9.44 -18.32 14.63
CA VAL A 197 -8.50 -18.19 15.74
C VAL A 197 -8.98 -17.08 16.69
N PRO A 198 -8.96 -17.31 18.02
CA PRO A 198 -9.23 -16.26 19.00
C PRO A 198 -8.24 -15.10 18.86
N VAL A 199 -8.67 -13.88 19.23
CA VAL A 199 -7.86 -12.66 19.06
C VAL A 199 -6.49 -12.77 19.74
N GLU A 200 -6.43 -13.44 20.89
CA GLU A 200 -5.21 -13.63 21.69
C GLU A 200 -4.13 -14.43 20.94
N ARG A 201 -4.56 -15.32 20.03
CA ARG A 201 -3.69 -16.13 19.17
C ARG A 201 -3.64 -15.64 17.73
N GLY A 202 -4.38 -14.58 17.42
CA GLY A 202 -4.44 -13.99 16.09
C GLY A 202 -3.14 -13.28 15.73
N VAL A 203 -2.76 -13.37 14.45
CA VAL A 203 -1.63 -12.61 13.91
C VAL A 203 -2.18 -11.48 13.05
N LYS A 204 -1.93 -10.24 13.48
CA LYS A 204 -2.37 -9.05 12.75
C LYS A 204 -1.28 -8.59 11.79
N VAL A 205 -1.60 -8.48 10.50
CA VAL A 205 -0.65 -8.02 9.49
C VAL A 205 -0.61 -6.50 9.46
N GLU A 206 0.41 -5.91 10.07
CA GLU A 206 0.54 -4.45 10.14
C GLU A 206 1.40 -3.88 9.00
N ILE A 207 0.97 -2.74 8.47
CA ILE A 207 1.70 -1.97 7.46
C ILE A 207 2.08 -0.63 8.06
N PRO A 208 3.36 -0.22 8.05
CA PRO A 208 3.79 1.08 8.56
C PRO A 208 3.00 2.24 7.94
N ALA A 209 2.63 3.25 8.73
CA ALA A 209 1.79 4.38 8.29
C ALA A 209 2.38 5.18 7.11
N LYS A 210 3.71 5.23 6.97
CA LYS A 210 4.40 5.84 5.82
C LYS A 210 4.15 5.14 4.48
N ILE A 211 3.82 3.84 4.52
CA ILE A 211 3.35 3.05 3.38
C ILE A 211 1.82 3.13 3.28
N SER A 212 1.17 3.29 4.45
CA SER A 212 -0.21 3.67 4.78
C SER A 212 -0.92 4.70 3.88
N LEU A 213 -0.19 5.74 3.53
CA LEU A 213 -0.75 7.03 3.15
C LEU A 213 -0.30 7.43 1.75
N ASP A 214 -1.23 7.92 0.94
CA ASP A 214 -0.89 8.56 -0.32
C ASP A 214 -0.03 9.79 0.01
N ARG A 215 1.20 9.82 -0.49
CA ARG A 215 2.02 11.03 -0.38
C ARG A 215 1.38 12.08 -1.28
N VAL A 216 0.52 12.93 -0.72
CA VAL A 216 0.01 14.11 -1.40
C VAL A 216 1.22 14.87 -1.93
N ARG A 217 1.31 15.05 -3.26
CA ARG A 217 2.27 15.97 -3.86
C ARG A 217 1.88 17.38 -3.40
N GLY A 218 2.43 17.81 -2.28
CA GLY A 218 2.33 19.15 -1.73
C GLY A 218 3.72 19.76 -1.63
N VAL A 219 4.06 20.58 -2.62
CA VAL A 219 4.86 21.81 -2.58
C VAL A 219 6.13 21.79 -1.71
N SER A 220 7.27 21.83 -2.41
CA SER A 220 8.54 22.35 -1.91
C SER A 220 8.40 23.78 -1.39
N GLY A 221 8.86 24.00 -0.16
CA GLY A 221 9.14 25.30 0.45
C GLY A 221 9.43 25.03 1.93
N ASP A 222 10.56 25.40 2.52
CA ASP A 222 11.54 26.42 2.18
C ASP A 222 12.76 26.11 3.06
N GLU A 223 13.91 25.80 2.43
CA GLU A 223 15.20 25.92 3.11
C GLU A 223 15.49 27.42 3.23
N ARG A 224 15.36 27.99 4.42
CA ARG A 224 16.00 29.27 4.71
C ARG A 224 17.16 29.08 5.68
N HIS A 225 18.33 28.95 5.05
CA HIS A 225 19.57 29.53 5.53
C HIS A 225 19.33 30.98 5.92
N ASP A 226 19.71 31.34 7.15
CA ASP A 226 19.83 32.74 7.59
C ASP A 226 21.32 33.07 7.63
N GLU A 227 21.86 33.51 6.49
CA GLU A 227 23.18 34.14 6.38
C GLU A 227 23.00 35.67 6.32
N GLY A 228 23.60 36.34 7.31
CA GLY A 228 24.36 37.57 7.09
C GLY A 228 23.61 38.78 6.57
N ARG A 229 23.01 39.55 7.49
CA ARG A 229 22.68 40.96 7.23
C ARG A 229 23.93 41.82 7.42
N THR A 230 24.55 42.21 6.31
CA THR A 230 25.48 43.35 6.24
C THR A 230 24.67 44.64 6.14
N ASP A 231 24.69 45.47 7.18
CA ASP A 231 24.34 46.88 7.07
C ASP A 231 25.63 47.68 7.25
N GLY A 232 26.17 48.18 6.13
CA GLY A 232 27.05 49.35 6.12
C GLY A 232 26.19 50.57 5.86
N ASP A 233 26.39 51.64 6.62
CA ASP A 233 26.88 52.92 6.08
C ASP A 233 26.62 54.09 7.05
N ASP A 234 27.69 54.87 7.20
CA ASP A 234 27.76 56.33 7.37
C ASP A 234 27.36 57.02 8.68
N ALA A 235 28.42 57.47 9.38
CA ALA A 235 28.43 58.72 10.14
C ALA A 235 28.62 59.91 9.16
N PRO A 236 28.15 61.13 9.50
CA PRO A 236 29.07 62.01 10.23
C PRO A 236 28.42 62.93 11.29
N GLU A 237 29.35 63.41 12.12
CA GLU A 237 29.33 64.44 13.15
C GLU A 237 28.71 65.79 12.71
N SER A 238 27.81 66.35 13.51
CA SER A 238 27.62 67.80 13.64
C SER A 238 26.96 68.16 14.97
N GLY A 239 27.44 69.25 15.57
CA GLY A 239 27.21 69.63 16.96
C GLY A 239 25.96 70.47 17.26
N GLU A 240 25.88 70.72 18.56
CA GLU A 240 25.25 71.86 19.26
C GLU A 240 23.72 71.99 19.40
N LEU A 241 23.35 71.78 20.68
CA LEU A 241 22.62 72.68 21.57
C LEU A 241 21.10 72.87 21.42
N LYS A 242 20.46 72.44 22.51
CA LYS A 242 19.08 72.67 22.94
C LYS A 242 18.76 74.17 23.02
N SER A 243 17.53 74.52 22.64
CA SER A 243 16.49 74.95 23.59
C SER A 243 15.60 76.04 23.01
N ASN A 244 14.31 75.70 22.98
CA ASN A 244 13.17 76.53 22.61
C ASN A 244 13.13 77.91 23.30
N ALA A 245 12.82 78.93 22.50
CA ALA A 245 12.01 80.09 22.88
C ALA A 245 11.08 80.36 21.69
N ASN A 246 9.84 79.88 21.75
CA ASN A 246 8.63 80.59 22.19
C ASN A 246 8.09 81.60 21.15
N VAL A 247 6.75 81.64 21.09
CA VAL A 247 5.87 82.67 20.52
C VAL A 247 5.29 82.40 19.11
N CYS A 248 4.06 81.87 19.10
CA CYS A 248 3.03 82.16 18.08
C CYS A 248 2.59 83.63 18.18
N PRO A 249 2.16 84.24 17.07
CA PRO A 249 0.74 84.59 17.01
C PRO A 249 0.13 84.43 15.59
N ILE A 250 -1.16 84.04 15.58
CA ILE A 250 -2.19 84.14 14.50
C ILE A 250 -1.72 84.07 13.03
#